data_AF-A0AAW1JEM8-F1
#
_entry.id   AF-A0AAW1JEM8-F1
#
_cell.length_a   1.000
_cell.length_b   1.000
_cell.length_c   1.000
_cell.angle_alpha   90.00
_cell.angle_beta   90.00
_cell.angle_gamma   90.00
#
_symmetry.space_group_name_H-M   'P 1'
#
loop_
_entity.id
_entity.type
_entity.pdbx_description
1 polymer ?
#
loop_
_entity_poly.entity_id
_entity_poly.type
_entity_poly.pdbx_seq_one_letter_code
_entity_poly.pdbx_strand_id
1 'polypeptide(L)'
;MGIQKTKQKSQHAFAIAVLLMEEEEEEESLLLWAYKKPSKKVSKIFTTRETEGVFNLTVEKRLFGKDQKFREYFRLSTQLFQIVLEHIKEDVTKLPYNRHKNPISPEEKLSITLR
;
A
#
# COMPACT_ATOMS: atom_id res chain seq x y z
N MET A 1 25.35 -35.57 51.20
CA MET A 1 24.18 -34.95 50.54
C MET A 1 24.52 -34.01 49.36
N GLY A 2 25.74 -34.02 48.80
CA GLY A 2 26.15 -33.06 47.74
C GLY A 2 25.93 -33.50 46.28
N ILE A 3 25.80 -34.82 46.01
CA ILE A 3 25.82 -35.39 44.65
C ILE A 3 24.44 -35.34 43.96
N GLN A 4 23.36 -35.39 44.74
CA GLN A 4 21.99 -35.29 44.19
C GLN A 4 21.65 -33.86 43.77
N LYS A 5 22.13 -32.84 44.50
CA LYS A 5 21.91 -31.43 44.16
C LYS A 5 22.65 -30.98 42.89
N THR A 6 23.82 -31.55 42.60
CA THR A 6 24.58 -31.25 41.37
C THR A 6 23.96 -31.93 40.14
N LYS A 7 23.50 -33.19 40.27
CA LYS A 7 22.74 -33.87 39.22
C LYS A 7 21.44 -33.14 38.89
N GLN A 8 20.70 -32.68 39.90
CA GLN A 8 19.43 -31.98 39.71
C GLN A 8 19.64 -30.61 39.03
N LYS A 9 20.67 -29.85 39.44
CA LYS A 9 21.05 -28.59 38.76
C LYS A 9 21.48 -28.81 37.29
N SER A 10 22.20 -29.88 37.01
CA SER A 10 22.62 -30.24 35.64
C SER A 10 21.42 -30.62 34.76
N GLN A 11 20.44 -31.35 35.30
CA GLN A 11 19.21 -31.69 34.56
C GLN A 11 18.32 -30.46 34.30
N HIS A 12 18.20 -29.54 35.26
CA HIS A 12 17.48 -28.29 35.04
C HIS A 12 18.17 -27.39 34.01
N ALA A 13 19.50 -27.27 34.05
CA ALA A 13 20.25 -26.53 33.04
C ALA A 13 20.09 -27.12 31.63
N PHE A 14 20.04 -28.46 31.51
CA PHE A 14 19.78 -29.14 30.25
C PHE A 14 18.35 -28.87 29.74
N ALA A 15 17.34 -28.94 30.61
CA ALA A 15 15.96 -28.63 30.22
C ALA A 15 15.79 -27.17 29.75
N ILE A 16 16.45 -26.23 30.40
CA ILE A 16 16.45 -24.81 30.00
C ILE A 16 17.14 -24.63 28.65
N ALA A 17 18.27 -25.30 28.42
CA ALA A 17 18.96 -25.25 27.14
C ALA A 17 18.12 -25.81 25.99
N VAL A 18 17.35 -26.88 26.23
CA VAL A 18 16.42 -27.43 25.24
C VAL A 18 15.29 -26.44 24.91
N LEU A 19 14.68 -25.83 25.93
CA LEU A 19 13.63 -24.82 25.74
C LEU A 19 14.13 -23.60 24.95
N LEU A 20 15.34 -23.11 25.23
CA LEU A 20 15.94 -21.98 24.52
C LEU A 20 16.22 -22.31 23.05
N MET A 21 16.68 -23.53 22.74
CA MET A 21 16.90 -23.95 21.36
C MET A 21 15.59 -24.15 20.59
N GLU A 22 14.53 -24.63 21.24
CA GLU A 22 13.20 -24.74 20.63
C GLU A 22 12.60 -23.35 20.32
N GLU A 23 12.75 -22.39 21.23
CA GLU A 23 12.34 -20.98 20.99
C GLU A 23 13.11 -20.35 19.81
N GLU A 24 14.42 -20.57 19.72
CA GLU A 24 15.24 -20.10 18.60
C GLU A 24 14.82 -20.74 17.26
N GLU A 25 14.57 -22.06 17.23
CA GLU A 25 14.10 -22.75 16.02
C GLU A 25 12.69 -22.28 15.57
N GLU A 26 11.79 -22.01 16.52
CA GLU A 26 10.47 -21.45 16.23
C GLU A 26 10.57 -20.02 15.67
N GLU A 27 11.43 -19.17 16.24
CA GLU A 27 11.65 -17.81 15.78
C GLU A 27 12.27 -17.78 14.38
N GLU A 28 13.29 -18.61 14.12
CA GLU A 28 13.87 -18.79 12.79
C GLU A 28 12.83 -19.29 11.77
N SER A 29 11.98 -20.23 12.18
CA SER A 29 10.90 -20.76 11.35
C SER A 29 9.86 -19.69 10.98
N LEU A 30 9.50 -18.83 11.94
CA LEU A 30 8.59 -17.69 11.73
C LEU A 30 9.20 -16.64 10.79
N LEU A 31 10.48 -16.31 10.97
CA LEU A 31 11.23 -15.41 10.08
C LEU A 31 11.29 -15.98 8.65
N LEU A 32 11.59 -17.27 8.52
CA LEU A 32 11.67 -17.94 7.22
C LEU A 32 10.30 -17.99 6.53
N TRP A 33 9.21 -18.22 7.27
CA TRP A 33 7.85 -18.15 6.77
C TRP A 33 7.46 -16.74 6.31
N ALA A 34 7.80 -15.72 7.10
CA ALA A 34 7.56 -14.32 6.76
C ALA A 34 8.34 -13.90 5.50
N TYR A 35 9.60 -14.35 5.38
CA TYR A 35 10.47 -14.08 4.23
C TYR A 35 10.02 -14.81 2.96
N LYS A 36 9.55 -16.06 3.08
CA LYS A 36 9.03 -16.87 1.97
C LYS A 36 7.65 -16.42 1.51
N LYS A 37 6.91 -15.65 2.30
CA LYS A 37 5.58 -15.16 1.91
C LYS A 37 5.75 -14.15 0.78
N PRO A 38 5.36 -14.48 -0.47
CA PRO A 38 5.53 -13.55 -1.57
C PRO A 38 4.71 -12.30 -1.27
N SER A 39 5.35 -11.14 -1.29
CA SER A 39 4.65 -9.85 -1.25
C SER A 39 3.59 -9.87 -2.34
N LYS A 40 2.33 -9.61 -1.97
CA LYS A 40 1.23 -9.55 -2.94
C LYS A 40 1.64 -8.59 -4.06
N LYS A 41 1.86 -9.12 -5.27
CA LYS A 41 2.27 -8.33 -6.42
C LYS A 41 1.24 -7.23 -6.66
N VAL A 42 1.72 -6.03 -6.99
CA VAL A 42 0.87 -4.92 -7.39
C VAL A 42 0.04 -5.35 -8.59
N SER A 43 -1.28 -5.12 -8.56
CA SER A 43 -2.14 -5.45 -9.69
C SER A 43 -1.74 -4.66 -10.93
N LYS A 44 -1.78 -5.31 -12.11
CA LYS A 44 -1.42 -4.71 -13.40
C LYS A 44 -2.17 -3.40 -13.67
N ILE A 45 -3.40 -3.26 -13.17
CA ILE A 45 -4.21 -2.06 -13.34
C ILE A 45 -3.53 -0.81 -12.76
N PHE A 46 -2.72 -0.93 -11.71
CA PHE A 46 -2.00 0.20 -11.13
C PHE A 46 -0.74 0.56 -11.91
N THR A 47 -0.15 -0.40 -12.62
CA THR A 47 1.03 -0.16 -13.44
C THR A 47 0.69 0.37 -14.83
N THR A 48 -0.45 -0.02 -15.42
CA THR A 48 -0.86 0.45 -16.77
C THR A 48 -1.70 1.72 -16.73
N ARG A 49 -2.12 2.17 -15.54
CA ARG A 49 -2.99 3.35 -15.36
C ARG A 49 -2.43 4.63 -15.98
N GLU A 50 -1.14 4.86 -15.90
CA GLU A 50 -0.53 6.06 -16.46
C GLU A 50 -0.65 6.12 -18.00
N THR A 51 -0.64 4.96 -18.67
CA THR A 51 -0.72 4.88 -20.13
C THR A 51 -2.15 4.66 -20.64
N GLU A 52 -2.94 3.88 -19.92
CA GLU A 52 -4.28 3.42 -20.34
C GLU A 52 -5.43 4.12 -19.58
N GLY A 53 -5.11 4.91 -18.56
CA GLY A 53 -6.09 5.56 -17.70
C GLY A 53 -6.98 6.55 -18.46
N VAL A 54 -8.28 6.50 -18.18
CA VAL A 54 -9.29 7.37 -18.81
C VAL A 54 -8.97 8.85 -18.60
N PHE A 55 -8.44 9.22 -17.44
CA PHE A 55 -8.05 10.59 -17.14
C PHE A 55 -6.98 11.09 -18.11
N ASN A 56 -5.85 10.40 -18.22
CA ASN A 56 -4.76 10.78 -19.13
C ASN A 56 -5.21 10.73 -20.61
N LEU A 57 -5.99 9.73 -21.01
CA LEU A 57 -6.39 9.57 -22.40
C LEU A 57 -7.47 10.55 -22.87
N THR A 58 -8.38 10.92 -21.97
CA THR A 58 -9.60 11.68 -22.32
C THR A 58 -9.62 13.03 -21.64
N VAL A 59 -9.50 13.07 -20.32
CA VAL A 59 -9.65 14.31 -19.54
C VAL A 59 -8.48 15.25 -19.84
N GLU A 60 -7.26 14.80 -19.59
CA GLU A 60 -6.03 15.57 -19.79
C GLU A 60 -5.81 15.92 -21.28
N LYS A 61 -5.89 14.92 -22.18
CA LYS A 61 -5.53 15.12 -23.59
C LYS A 61 -6.63 15.73 -24.47
N ARG A 62 -7.91 15.56 -24.13
CA ARG A 62 -9.02 15.88 -25.05
C ARG A 62 -10.01 16.90 -24.52
N LEU A 63 -10.16 17.02 -23.20
CA LEU A 63 -11.15 17.89 -22.57
C LEU A 63 -10.53 19.18 -22.05
N PHE A 64 -9.35 19.13 -21.41
CA PHE A 64 -8.64 20.35 -21.03
C PHE A 64 -8.31 21.21 -22.27
N GLY A 65 -8.70 22.49 -22.23
CA GLY A 65 -8.59 23.43 -23.35
C GLY A 65 -9.79 23.45 -24.31
N LYS A 66 -10.79 22.60 -24.11
CA LYS A 66 -12.05 22.62 -24.89
C LYS A 66 -13.24 22.81 -23.94
N ASP A 67 -13.43 24.03 -23.44
CA ASP A 67 -14.41 24.36 -22.40
C ASP A 67 -15.82 23.84 -22.67
N GLN A 68 -16.30 23.90 -23.91
CA GLN A 68 -17.62 23.35 -24.25
C GLN A 68 -17.67 21.83 -24.00
N LYS A 69 -16.67 21.08 -24.48
CA LYS A 69 -16.62 19.62 -24.30
C LYS A 69 -16.38 19.25 -22.85
N PHE A 70 -15.57 20.02 -22.14
CA PHE A 70 -15.35 19.85 -20.70
C PHE A 70 -16.66 20.00 -19.94
N ARG A 71 -17.44 21.04 -20.25
CA ARG A 71 -18.75 21.31 -19.65
C ARG A 71 -19.80 20.26 -20.02
N GLU A 72 -19.79 19.76 -21.25
CA GLU A 72 -20.68 18.67 -21.66
C GLU A 72 -20.36 17.38 -20.91
N TYR A 73 -19.07 17.10 -20.70
CA TYR A 73 -18.60 15.89 -20.03
C TYR A 73 -18.86 15.91 -18.53
N PHE A 74 -18.40 16.95 -17.83
CA PHE A 74 -18.46 17.05 -16.37
C PHE A 74 -19.68 17.80 -15.85
N ARG A 75 -20.44 18.50 -16.71
CA ARG A 75 -21.53 19.42 -16.30
C ARG A 75 -21.08 20.61 -15.44
N LEU A 76 -19.79 20.92 -15.45
CA LEU A 76 -19.19 22.10 -14.81
C LEU A 76 -18.11 22.74 -15.69
N SER A 77 -17.79 24.00 -15.42
CA SER A 77 -16.69 24.68 -16.11
C SER A 77 -15.33 24.23 -15.58
N THR A 78 -14.29 24.38 -16.40
CA THR A 78 -12.89 24.11 -16.02
C THR A 78 -12.47 24.90 -14.76
N GLN A 79 -12.97 26.14 -14.62
CA GLN A 79 -12.73 26.98 -13.44
C GLN A 79 -13.37 26.39 -12.17
N LEU A 80 -14.64 25.98 -12.25
CA LEU A 80 -15.33 25.35 -11.12
C LEU A 80 -14.68 24.02 -10.74
N PHE A 81 -14.20 23.25 -11.72
CA PHE A 81 -13.44 22.04 -11.46
C PHE A 81 -12.19 22.35 -10.61
N GLN A 82 -11.42 23.37 -11.00
CA GLN A 82 -10.22 23.77 -10.26
C GLN A 82 -10.55 24.28 -8.86
N ILE A 83 -11.59 25.09 -8.70
CA ILE A 83 -12.02 25.59 -7.39
C ILE A 83 -12.38 24.44 -6.45
N VAL A 84 -13.19 23.48 -6.93
CA VAL A 84 -13.57 22.30 -6.14
C VAL A 84 -12.34 21.48 -5.81
N LEU A 85 -11.48 21.22 -6.80
CA LEU A 85 -10.25 20.48 -6.63
C LEU A 85 -9.37 21.09 -5.55
N GLU A 86 -9.14 22.40 -5.59
CA GLU A 86 -8.30 23.13 -4.65
C GLU A 86 -8.83 23.03 -3.21
N HIS A 87 -10.16 23.07 -3.04
CA HIS A 87 -10.79 22.92 -1.74
C HIS A 87 -10.64 21.52 -1.12
N ILE A 88 -10.69 20.46 -1.93
CA ILE A 88 -10.67 19.07 -1.44
C ILE A 88 -9.30 18.41 -1.57
N LYS A 89 -8.33 19.09 -2.20
CA LYS A 89 -7.06 18.50 -2.65
C LYS A 89 -6.34 17.80 -1.51
N GLU A 90 -6.23 18.45 -0.37
CA GLU A 90 -5.52 17.93 0.79
C GLU A 90 -6.21 16.68 1.34
N ASP A 91 -7.53 16.70 1.47
CA ASP A 91 -8.34 15.59 1.99
C ASP A 91 -8.30 14.35 1.10
N VAL A 92 -8.27 14.55 -0.23
CA VAL A 92 -8.29 13.43 -1.17
C VAL A 92 -6.88 12.98 -1.57
N THR A 93 -5.83 13.71 -1.24
CA THR A 93 -4.45 13.32 -1.55
C THR A 93 -4.05 12.11 -0.70
N LYS A 94 -3.37 11.15 -1.32
CA LYS A 94 -2.83 9.98 -0.63
C LYS A 94 -1.33 9.92 -0.85
N LEU A 95 -0.58 9.66 0.22
CA LEU A 95 0.85 9.47 0.15
C LEU A 95 1.20 8.14 -0.54
N PRO A 96 2.31 8.11 -1.29
CA PRO A 96 2.82 6.87 -1.86
C PRO A 96 3.31 5.92 -0.77
N TYR A 97 3.22 4.61 -1.03
CA TYR A 97 3.74 3.58 -0.13
C TYR A 97 4.21 2.35 -0.91
N ASN A 98 4.85 1.39 -0.22
CA ASN A 98 5.57 0.27 -0.84
C ASN A 98 4.81 -0.48 -1.95
N ARG A 99 3.49 -0.66 -1.81
CA ARG A 99 2.66 -1.34 -2.82
C ARG A 99 2.10 -0.40 -3.89
N HIS A 100 1.95 0.88 -3.59
CA HIS A 100 1.39 1.86 -4.52
C HIS A 100 2.27 3.10 -4.50
N LYS A 101 3.32 3.04 -5.33
CA LYS A 101 4.29 4.13 -5.49
C LYS A 101 3.67 5.36 -6.14
N ASN A 102 2.65 5.17 -6.99
CA ASN A 102 1.96 6.23 -7.71
C ASN A 102 0.46 6.18 -7.36
N PRO A 103 0.04 6.83 -6.25
CA PRO A 103 -1.37 6.96 -5.88
C PRO A 103 -2.19 7.62 -6.98
N ILE A 104 -3.50 7.38 -6.99
CA ILE A 104 -4.43 8.10 -7.87
C ILE A 104 -4.42 9.58 -7.47
N SER A 105 -4.23 10.47 -8.43
CA SER A 105 -4.14 11.90 -8.18
C SER A 105 -5.49 12.48 -7.72
N PRO A 106 -5.49 13.61 -7.01
CA PRO A 106 -6.72 14.34 -6.68
C PRO A 106 -7.60 14.65 -7.89
N GLU A 107 -6.98 15.08 -9.00
CA GLU A 107 -7.64 15.42 -10.27
C GLU A 107 -8.34 14.19 -10.85
N GLU A 108 -7.65 13.04 -10.87
CA GLU A 108 -8.20 11.78 -11.33
C GLU A 108 -9.37 11.33 -10.46
N LYS A 109 -9.25 11.41 -9.14
CA LYS A 109 -10.34 11.07 -8.21
C LYS A 109 -11.55 11.95 -8.47
N LEU A 110 -11.36 13.26 -8.55
CA LEU A 110 -12.45 14.19 -8.81
C LEU A 110 -13.10 13.91 -10.17
N SER A 111 -12.31 13.59 -11.19
CA SER A 111 -12.83 13.26 -12.53
C SER A 111 -13.68 11.99 -12.55
N ILE A 112 -13.35 10.99 -11.71
CA ILE A 112 -14.12 9.76 -11.59
C ILE A 112 -15.43 10.03 -10.83
N THR A 113 -15.38 10.88 -9.80
CA THR A 113 -16.55 11.22 -8.97
C THR A 113 -17.59 12.06 -9.72
N LEU A 114 -17.15 12.95 -10.61
CA LEU A 114 -18.03 13.87 -11.35
C LEU A 114 -18.60 13.27 -12.64
N ARG A 115 -18.20 12.04 -13.01
CA ARG A 115 -18.65 11.34 -14.21
C ARG A 115 -19.88 10.49 -13.91
#